data_AF-A0A1E3XB27-F1
#
_entry.id   AF-A0A1E3XB27-F1
#
_cell.length_a   1.000
_cell.length_b   1.000
_cell.length_c   1.000
_cell.angle_alpha   90.00
_cell.angle_beta   90.00
_cell.angle_gamma   90.00
#
_symmetry.space_group_name_H-M   'P 1'
#
loop_
_entity.id
_entity.type
_entity.pdbx_description
1 polymer ?
#
loop_
_entity_poly.entity_id
_entity_poly.type
_entity_poly.pdbx_seq_one_letter_code
_entity_poly.pdbx_strand_id
1 'polypeptide(L)'
;MDENKWKELRRNIKEENEYYWNTNRIPDGYYQAKVIACDILDNPMECALKDEEVSDTFLVDNTRPAILNLKTSIDPNSLDLHGRPGHTLIISGVAKDEMCNITDIQYSINSGDWQTAFPKDNIFDSKEESFLLKIPYISSEEHSVVINAVDAEDNIGSSRIVFNP
;
A
#
# COMPACT_ATOMS: atom_id res chain seq x y z
N MET A 1 -25.73 -0.84 -1.70
CA MET A 1 -26.55 -1.82 -0.95
C MET A 1 -25.56 -2.78 -0.36
N ASP A 2 -25.54 -2.90 0.96
CA ASP A 2 -24.59 -3.78 1.64
C ASP A 2 -25.05 -5.23 1.54
N GLU A 3 -24.09 -6.15 1.46
CA GLU A 3 -24.39 -7.58 1.40
C GLU A 3 -24.70 -8.11 2.81
N ASN A 4 -25.94 -8.54 3.04
CA ASN A 4 -26.38 -9.02 4.36
C ASN A 4 -26.46 -10.55 4.47
N LYS A 5 -25.90 -11.29 3.49
CA LYS A 5 -25.95 -12.75 3.46
C LYS A 5 -24.54 -13.33 3.42
N TRP A 6 -24.30 -14.32 4.28
CA TRP A 6 -23.06 -15.10 4.26
C TRP A 6 -22.88 -15.79 2.91
N LYS A 7 -21.69 -15.62 2.33
CA LYS A 7 -21.25 -16.35 1.13
C LYS A 7 -20.37 -17.51 1.57
N GLU A 8 -20.73 -18.72 1.15
CA GLU A 8 -19.95 -19.90 1.46
C GLU A 8 -18.63 -19.90 0.68
N LEU A 9 -17.51 -19.97 1.40
CA LEU A 9 -16.19 -20.10 0.80
C LEU A 9 -15.78 -21.57 0.62
N ARG A 10 -16.14 -22.41 1.60
CA ARG A 10 -15.85 -23.85 1.61
C ARG A 10 -16.75 -24.58 2.61
N ARG A 11 -16.97 -25.89 2.42
CA ARG A 11 -17.78 -26.77 3.29
C ARG A 11 -17.21 -28.18 3.31
N ASN A 12 -17.55 -28.96 4.34
CA ASN A 12 -17.24 -30.39 4.48
C ASN A 12 -15.73 -30.68 4.46
N ILE A 13 -14.96 -29.87 5.19
CA ILE A 13 -13.52 -30.02 5.36
C ILE A 13 -13.28 -30.94 6.56
N LYS A 14 -12.50 -32.02 6.37
CA LYS A 14 -12.31 -33.06 7.41
C LYS A 14 -10.85 -33.25 7.85
N GLU A 15 -9.90 -33.02 6.95
CA GLU A 15 -8.47 -33.31 7.17
C GLU A 15 -7.60 -32.04 7.18
N GLU A 16 -8.20 -30.87 7.00
CA GLU A 16 -7.49 -29.60 6.94
C GLU A 16 -7.94 -28.71 8.11
N ASN A 17 -6.97 -28.17 8.84
CA ASN A 17 -7.21 -27.28 9.98
C ASN A 17 -7.03 -25.80 9.61
N GLU A 18 -6.69 -25.52 8.35
CA GLU A 18 -6.41 -24.18 7.84
C GLU A 18 -7.15 -23.96 6.52
N TYR A 19 -7.55 -22.71 6.26
CA TYR A 19 -8.11 -22.30 4.99
C TYR A 19 -7.47 -20.99 4.54
N TYR A 20 -6.81 -21.03 3.38
CA TYR A 20 -6.24 -19.85 2.74
C TYR A 20 -7.27 -19.20 1.83
N TRP A 21 -7.76 -18.02 2.21
CA TRP A 21 -8.67 -17.26 1.39
C TRP A 21 -7.89 -16.34 0.45
N ASN A 22 -8.04 -16.55 -0.86
CA ASN A 22 -7.50 -15.62 -1.86
C ASN A 22 -8.39 -14.37 -1.99
N THR A 23 -7.96 -13.28 -1.37
CA THR A 23 -8.66 -11.99 -1.31
C THR A 23 -8.61 -11.18 -2.60
N ASN A 24 -7.69 -11.48 -3.53
CA ASN A 24 -7.62 -10.82 -4.85
C ASN A 24 -8.84 -11.09 -5.76
N ARG A 25 -9.80 -11.90 -5.30
CA ARG A 25 -11.00 -12.31 -6.04
C ARG A 25 -12.28 -11.66 -5.50
N ILE A 26 -12.16 -10.80 -4.51
CA ILE A 26 -13.25 -10.04 -3.94
C ILE A 26 -12.93 -8.54 -4.03
N PRO A 27 -13.96 -7.68 -4.05
CA PRO A 27 -13.74 -6.24 -3.97
C PRO A 27 -13.07 -5.85 -2.66
N ASP A 28 -12.45 -4.68 -2.66
CA ASP A 28 -11.94 -4.08 -1.44
C ASP A 28 -13.11 -3.66 -0.53
N GLY A 29 -12.90 -3.76 0.78
CA GLY A 29 -13.90 -3.42 1.78
C GLY A 29 -13.71 -4.16 3.10
N TYR A 30 -14.66 -3.94 4.01
CA TYR A 30 -14.66 -4.57 5.32
C TYR A 30 -15.42 -5.90 5.29
N TYR A 31 -14.77 -6.94 5.83
CA TYR A 31 -15.28 -8.30 5.86
C TYR A 31 -15.27 -8.88 7.27
N GLN A 32 -16.09 -9.90 7.45
CA GLN A 32 -16.00 -10.83 8.58
C GLN A 32 -15.89 -12.25 8.04
N ALA A 33 -15.16 -13.10 8.75
CA ALA A 33 -15.10 -14.52 8.48
C ALA A 33 -15.95 -15.26 9.51
N LYS A 34 -16.72 -16.25 9.05
CA LYS A 34 -17.45 -17.16 9.93
C LYS A 34 -16.99 -18.59 9.70
N VAL A 35 -16.60 -19.26 10.78
CA VAL A 35 -16.24 -20.68 10.78
C VAL A 35 -17.36 -21.46 11.46
N ILE A 36 -17.80 -22.55 10.83
CA ILE A 36 -18.79 -23.46 11.41
C ILE A 36 -18.11 -24.82 11.54
N ALA A 37 -17.88 -25.26 12.77
CA ALA A 37 -17.38 -26.59 13.07
C ALA A 37 -18.56 -27.53 13.29
N CYS A 38 -18.52 -28.72 12.68
CA CYS A 38 -19.61 -29.69 12.78
C CYS A 38 -19.08 -31.12 12.64
N ASP A 39 -19.60 -32.03 13.46
CA ASP A 39 -19.22 -33.45 13.48
C ASP A 39 -20.16 -34.34 12.64
N ILE A 40 -21.00 -33.75 11.79
CA ILE A 40 -21.99 -34.45 10.94
C ILE A 40 -21.37 -35.42 9.93
N LEU A 41 -20.08 -35.25 9.61
CA LEU A 41 -19.36 -36.19 8.73
C LEU A 41 -18.92 -37.47 9.45
N ASP A 42 -19.04 -37.51 10.77
CA ASP A 42 -18.69 -38.65 11.64
C ASP A 42 -19.86 -39.18 12.45
N ASN A 43 -20.98 -38.44 12.50
CA ASN A 43 -22.14 -38.77 13.32
C ASN A 43 -23.47 -38.75 12.52
N PRO A 44 -24.48 -39.53 12.90
CA PRO A 44 -25.82 -39.43 12.33
C PRO A 44 -26.38 -38.00 12.47
N MET A 45 -27.13 -37.55 11.47
CA MET A 45 -27.66 -36.18 11.40
C MET A 45 -28.46 -35.77 12.65
N GLU A 46 -29.17 -36.72 13.27
CA GLU A 46 -29.99 -36.48 14.47
C GLU A 46 -29.18 -36.18 15.73
N CYS A 47 -27.90 -36.58 15.75
CA CYS A 47 -27.00 -36.46 16.89
C CYS A 47 -25.84 -35.48 16.64
N ALA A 48 -25.68 -35.00 15.40
CA ALA A 48 -24.57 -34.14 15.02
C ALA A 48 -24.64 -32.80 15.75
N LEU A 49 -23.52 -32.39 16.32
CA LEU A 49 -23.32 -31.11 16.96
C LEU A 49 -22.66 -30.14 16.00
N LYS A 50 -22.99 -28.86 16.18
CA LYS A 50 -22.37 -27.76 15.45
C LYS A 50 -22.09 -26.61 16.38
N ASP A 51 -21.02 -25.89 16.09
CA ASP A 51 -20.70 -24.62 16.72
C ASP A 51 -20.24 -23.61 15.66
N GLU A 52 -20.39 -22.33 15.93
CA GLU A 52 -19.98 -21.28 15.01
C GLU A 52 -19.25 -20.13 15.71
N GLU A 53 -18.23 -19.60 15.05
CA GLU A 53 -17.46 -18.46 15.50
C GLU A 53 -17.33 -17.43 14.38
N VAL A 54 -17.48 -16.16 14.72
CA VAL A 54 -17.40 -15.02 13.80
C VAL A 54 -16.22 -14.14 14.21
N SER A 55 -15.36 -13.81 13.26
CA SER A 55 -14.23 -12.92 13.50
C SER A 55 -14.66 -11.49 13.78
N ASP A 56 -13.73 -10.71 14.34
CA ASP A 56 -13.79 -9.25 14.21
C ASP A 56 -13.82 -8.83 12.74
N THR A 57 -14.28 -7.60 12.51
CA THR A 57 -14.24 -7.00 11.17
C THR A 57 -12.79 -6.69 10.79
N PHE A 58 -12.39 -7.10 9.58
CA PHE A 58 -11.09 -6.79 9.02
C PHE A 58 -11.23 -6.17 7.64
N LEU A 59 -10.24 -5.36 7.25
CA LEU A 59 -10.18 -4.75 5.93
C LEU A 59 -9.55 -5.72 4.94
N VAL A 60 -10.07 -5.72 3.71
CA VAL A 60 -9.40 -6.27 2.54
C VAL A 60 -9.17 -5.09 1.60
N ASP A 61 -7.92 -4.79 1.31
CA ASP A 61 -7.53 -3.74 0.38
C ASP A 61 -6.47 -4.27 -0.60
N ASN A 62 -6.86 -4.40 -1.86
CA ASN A 62 -5.99 -4.80 -2.96
C ASN A 62 -5.65 -3.61 -3.88
N THR A 63 -6.14 -2.41 -3.57
CA THR A 63 -5.90 -1.20 -4.36
C THR A 63 -4.52 -0.65 -4.02
N ARG A 64 -3.76 -0.28 -5.06
CA ARG A 64 -2.45 0.36 -4.86
C ARG A 64 -2.64 1.86 -4.65
N PRO A 65 -1.81 2.49 -3.80
CA PRO A 65 -1.80 3.94 -3.67
C PRO A 65 -1.45 4.61 -5.01
N ALA A 66 -1.94 5.82 -5.22
CA ALA A 66 -1.63 6.66 -6.36
C ALA A 66 -0.70 7.80 -5.96
N ILE A 67 0.22 8.17 -6.86
CA ILE A 67 1.04 9.37 -6.70
C ILE A 67 0.48 10.46 -7.60
N LEU A 68 -0.06 11.50 -6.97
CA LEU A 68 -0.81 12.58 -7.60
C LEU A 68 -0.04 13.90 -7.55
N ASN A 69 -0.43 14.82 -8.42
CA ASN A 69 0.05 16.21 -8.42
C ASN A 69 1.58 16.36 -8.44
N LEU A 70 2.27 15.44 -9.12
CA LEU A 70 3.72 15.49 -9.24
C LEU A 70 4.15 16.77 -9.97
N LYS A 71 5.01 17.54 -9.31
CA LYS A 71 5.60 18.76 -9.82
C LYS A 71 7.10 18.73 -9.61
N THR A 72 7.83 19.24 -10.59
CA THR A 72 9.28 19.35 -10.55
C THR A 72 9.73 20.78 -10.78
N SER A 73 10.79 21.17 -10.09
CA SER A 73 11.48 22.43 -10.31
C SER A 73 12.96 22.28 -9.95
N ILE A 74 13.81 23.12 -10.53
CA ILE A 74 15.24 23.13 -10.25
C ILE A 74 15.57 24.42 -9.52
N ASP A 75 16.23 24.31 -8.37
CA ASP A 75 16.87 25.44 -7.70
C ASP A 75 18.33 25.55 -8.16
N PRO A 76 18.69 26.59 -8.93
CA PRO A 76 20.04 26.77 -9.45
C PRO A 76 21.02 27.38 -8.44
N ASN A 77 20.55 27.83 -7.27
CA ASN A 77 21.37 28.52 -6.28
C ASN A 77 21.71 27.63 -5.08
N SER A 78 21.73 26.31 -5.27
CA SER A 78 22.09 25.39 -4.19
C SER A 78 23.61 25.25 -4.06
N LEU A 79 24.05 24.97 -2.84
CA LEU A 79 25.44 24.64 -2.55
C LEU A 79 25.52 23.16 -2.18
N ASP A 80 26.54 22.47 -2.68
CA ASP A 80 26.83 21.11 -2.22
C ASP A 80 27.38 21.11 -0.77
N LEU A 81 27.65 19.91 -0.25
CA LEU A 81 28.20 19.67 1.09
C LEU A 81 29.54 20.41 1.34
N HIS A 82 30.21 20.86 0.27
CA HIS A 82 31.50 21.55 0.28
C HIS A 82 31.40 23.03 -0.13
N GLY A 83 30.18 23.58 -0.23
CA GLY A 83 29.97 24.99 -0.57
C GLY A 83 30.20 25.32 -2.04
N ARG A 84 30.20 24.32 -2.94
CA ARG A 84 30.33 24.55 -4.39
C ARG A 84 28.95 24.78 -5.01
N PRO A 85 28.83 25.68 -6.00
CA PRO A 85 27.59 25.86 -6.74
C PRO A 85 27.10 24.53 -7.36
N GLY A 86 25.82 24.25 -7.19
CA GLY A 86 25.14 23.07 -7.74
C GLY A 86 23.65 23.31 -7.91
N HIS A 87 22.96 22.30 -8.40
CA HIS A 87 21.52 22.33 -8.60
C HIS A 87 20.84 21.46 -7.56
N THR A 88 19.63 21.83 -7.14
CA THR A 88 18.78 20.95 -6.34
C THR A 88 17.50 20.69 -7.11
N LEU A 89 17.23 19.42 -7.40
CA LEU A 89 15.95 19.01 -7.95
C LEU A 89 14.94 18.96 -6.80
N ILE A 90 13.87 19.72 -6.96
CA ILE A 90 12.74 19.76 -6.04
C ILE A 90 11.59 19.00 -6.69
N ILE A 91 11.17 17.90 -6.07
CA ILE A 91 9.99 17.13 -6.47
C ILE A 91 8.96 17.25 -5.36
N SER A 92 7.73 17.59 -5.71
CA SER A 92 6.60 17.55 -4.78
C SER A 92 5.46 16.77 -5.36
N GLY A 93 4.66 16.14 -4.51
CA GLY A 93 3.50 15.38 -4.90
C GLY A 93 2.69 14.98 -3.67
N VAL A 94 1.68 14.16 -3.94
CA VAL A 94 0.79 13.60 -2.92
C VAL A 94 0.70 12.10 -3.15
N ALA A 95 1.10 11.30 -2.17
CA ALA A 95 0.77 9.88 -2.12
C ALA A 95 -0.65 9.76 -1.56
N LYS A 96 -1.51 9.00 -2.22
CA LYS A 96 -2.90 8.84 -1.80
C LYS A 96 -3.37 7.42 -1.96
N ASP A 97 -3.99 6.89 -0.93
CA ASP A 97 -4.80 5.68 -0.98
C ASP A 97 -6.27 5.97 -0.62
N GLU A 98 -7.18 5.06 -0.96
CA GLU A 98 -8.61 5.22 -0.71
C GLU A 98 -9.05 4.59 0.62
N MET A 99 -8.47 3.45 1.03
CA MET A 99 -8.91 2.66 2.19
C MET A 99 -7.90 2.64 3.32
N CYS A 100 -6.61 2.66 3.02
CA CYS A 100 -5.53 2.57 3.99
C CYS A 100 -4.75 3.87 4.14
N ASN A 101 -4.03 3.98 5.27
CA ASN A 101 -3.04 5.04 5.43
C ASN A 101 -1.80 4.71 4.59
N ILE A 102 -1.12 5.75 4.10
CA ILE A 102 0.22 5.60 3.53
C ILE A 102 1.19 5.36 4.68
N THR A 103 2.05 4.36 4.56
CA THR A 103 3.01 3.94 5.59
C THR A 103 4.45 4.23 5.19
N ASP A 104 4.73 4.35 3.89
CA ASP A 104 6.05 4.70 3.39
C ASP A 104 5.96 5.44 2.05
N ILE A 105 6.91 6.36 1.83
CA ILE A 105 7.19 6.97 0.53
C ILE A 105 8.67 6.84 0.32
N GLN A 106 9.07 6.31 -0.83
CA GLN A 106 10.47 6.10 -1.16
C GLN A 106 10.74 6.54 -2.59
N TYR A 107 11.98 6.92 -2.88
CA TYR A 107 12.41 7.29 -4.22
C TYR A 107 13.73 6.62 -4.59
N SER A 108 13.89 6.39 -5.89
CA SER A 108 15.13 5.88 -6.48
C SER A 108 15.50 6.71 -7.69
N ILE A 109 16.80 6.98 -7.84
CA ILE A 109 17.35 7.74 -8.96
C ILE A 109 18.07 6.75 -9.88
N ASN A 110 17.71 6.73 -11.17
CA ASN A 110 18.28 5.83 -12.17
C ASN A 110 18.32 4.36 -11.75
N SER A 111 17.27 3.92 -11.06
CA SER A 111 17.15 2.55 -10.53
C SER A 111 18.26 2.17 -9.54
N GLY A 112 18.86 3.14 -8.86
CA GLY A 112 19.75 2.90 -7.72
C GLY A 112 18.99 2.52 -6.45
N ASP A 113 19.68 2.62 -5.31
CA ASP A 113 19.10 2.29 -4.01
C ASP A 113 17.89 3.16 -3.66
N TRP A 114 16.91 2.55 -3.00
CA TRP A 114 15.74 3.25 -2.47
C TRP A 114 16.13 4.14 -1.30
N GLN A 115 15.59 5.35 -1.30
CA GLN A 115 15.74 6.35 -0.24
C GLN A 115 14.37 6.73 0.29
N THR A 116 14.22 6.77 1.61
CA THR A 116 12.97 7.18 2.25
C THR A 116 12.74 8.69 2.08
N ALA A 117 11.48 9.03 1.83
CA ALA A 117 10.96 10.38 1.82
C ALA A 117 9.90 10.53 2.89
N PHE A 118 10.08 11.51 3.76
CA PHE A 118 9.07 11.79 4.78
C PHE A 118 7.91 12.63 4.19
N PRO A 119 6.69 12.44 4.71
CA PRO A 119 5.61 13.40 4.56
C PRO A 119 6.04 14.77 5.09
N LYS A 120 5.39 15.84 4.62
CA LYS A 120 5.77 17.21 4.97
C LYS A 120 5.67 17.52 6.46
N ASP A 121 4.77 16.85 7.17
CA ASP A 121 4.62 16.92 8.63
C ASP A 121 5.48 15.88 9.38
N ASN A 122 6.17 15.00 8.65
CA ASN A 122 7.05 13.94 9.12
C ASN A 122 6.36 12.76 9.81
N ILE A 123 5.06 12.58 9.61
CA ILE A 123 4.30 11.47 10.21
C ILE A 123 3.52 10.77 9.12
N PHE A 124 3.52 9.44 9.13
CA PHE A 124 2.68 8.60 8.27
C PHE A 124 1.42 8.20 9.05
N ASP A 125 0.37 9.02 8.99
CA ASP A 125 -0.88 8.78 9.74
C ASP A 125 -2.15 9.08 8.93
N SER A 126 -2.00 9.36 7.64
CA SER A 126 -3.08 9.73 6.74
C SER A 126 -3.14 8.84 5.50
N LYS A 127 -4.33 8.76 4.91
CA LYS A 127 -4.54 8.18 3.56
C LYS A 127 -3.98 9.06 2.46
N GLU A 128 -3.73 10.33 2.76
CA GLU A 128 -3.18 11.31 1.85
C GLU A 128 -1.97 11.97 2.49
N GLU A 129 -0.78 11.72 1.91
CA GLU A 129 0.49 12.21 2.41
C GLU A 129 1.17 13.09 1.35
N SER A 130 1.31 14.38 1.67
CA SER A 130 2.06 15.31 0.83
C SER A 130 3.55 15.19 1.11
N PHE A 131 4.38 15.12 0.06
CA PHE A 131 5.84 15.02 0.19
C PHE A 131 6.58 16.11 -0.58
N LEU A 132 7.83 16.34 -0.18
CA LEU A 132 8.76 17.25 -0.83
C LEU A 132 10.18 16.65 -0.80
N LEU A 133 10.66 16.21 -1.95
CA LEU A 133 12.01 15.73 -2.13
C LEU A 133 12.92 16.88 -2.53
N LYS A 134 14.10 16.95 -1.92
CA LYS A 134 15.19 17.82 -2.32
C LYS A 134 16.39 16.95 -2.61
N ILE A 135 16.66 16.75 -3.89
CA ILE A 135 17.72 15.87 -4.36
C ILE A 135 18.87 16.76 -4.83
N PRO A 136 20.02 16.79 -4.11
CA PRO A 136 21.21 17.48 -4.58
C PRO A 136 21.64 16.88 -5.92
N TYR A 137 21.85 17.74 -6.90
CA TYR A 137 22.07 17.36 -8.28
C TYR A 137 23.26 18.11 -8.87
N ILE A 138 24.18 17.35 -9.50
CA ILE A 138 25.49 17.87 -9.96
C ILE A 138 25.75 17.52 -11.44
N SER A 139 24.93 16.68 -12.07
CA SER A 139 25.12 16.29 -13.48
C SER A 139 24.41 17.24 -14.45
N SER A 140 24.70 17.15 -15.75
CA SER A 140 23.95 17.81 -16.82
C SER A 140 23.19 16.81 -17.71
N GLU A 141 23.16 15.53 -17.31
CA GLU A 141 22.60 14.44 -18.09
C GLU A 141 21.11 14.17 -17.76
N GLU A 142 20.47 13.34 -18.56
CA GLU A 142 19.10 12.87 -18.28
C GLU A 142 19.08 11.91 -17.09
N HIS A 143 18.12 12.11 -16.19
CA HIS A 143 17.89 11.18 -15.10
C HIS A 143 16.41 10.86 -14.94
N SER A 144 16.17 9.66 -14.41
CA SER A 144 14.85 9.21 -13.99
C SER A 144 14.77 9.12 -12.49
N VAL A 145 13.68 9.63 -11.92
CA VAL A 145 13.33 9.44 -10.52
C VAL A 145 12.03 8.64 -10.47
N VAL A 146 12.07 7.49 -9.82
CA VAL A 146 10.88 6.71 -9.49
C VAL A 146 10.52 7.02 -8.05
N ILE A 147 9.25 7.29 -7.79
CA ILE A 147 8.70 7.43 -6.44
C ILE A 147 7.73 6.27 -6.25
N ASN A 148 7.80 5.62 -5.09
CA ASN A 148 6.80 4.68 -4.62
C ASN A 148 6.07 5.25 -3.41
N ALA A 149 4.80 4.88 -3.29
CA ALA A 149 4.04 4.95 -2.05
C ALA A 149 3.65 3.52 -1.65
N VAL A 150 3.64 3.27 -0.35
CA VAL A 150 3.22 2.00 0.27
C VAL A 150 2.08 2.29 1.24
N ASP A 151 1.04 1.49 1.22
CA ASP A 151 -0.08 1.60 2.16
C ASP A 151 0.06 0.64 3.36
N ALA A 152 -0.97 0.59 4.21
CA ALA A 152 -0.96 -0.25 5.40
C ALA A 152 -1.16 -1.76 5.14
N GLU A 153 -1.59 -2.14 3.93
CA GLU A 153 -1.76 -3.52 3.50
C GLU A 153 -0.61 -3.95 2.55
N ASP A 154 0.50 -3.21 2.57
CA ASP A 154 1.72 -3.43 1.78
C ASP A 154 1.52 -3.31 0.25
N ASN A 155 0.44 -2.67 -0.22
CA ASN A 155 0.29 -2.40 -1.64
C ASN A 155 1.23 -1.28 -2.07
N ILE A 156 1.91 -1.49 -3.20
CA ILE A 156 2.90 -0.55 -3.72
C ILE A 156 2.41 0.10 -5.02
N GLY A 157 2.27 1.42 -4.97
CA GLY A 157 2.01 2.30 -6.10
C GLY A 157 3.24 3.08 -6.51
N SER A 158 3.45 3.29 -7.81
CA SER A 158 4.65 3.94 -8.33
C SER A 158 4.33 5.01 -9.37
N SER A 159 5.18 6.02 -9.44
CA SER A 159 5.18 7.01 -10.52
C SER A 159 6.60 7.40 -10.89
N ARG A 160 6.79 7.86 -12.12
CA ARG A 160 8.10 8.20 -12.67
C ARG A 160 8.11 9.62 -13.19
N ILE A 161 9.21 10.31 -12.90
CA ILE A 161 9.59 11.55 -13.54
C ILE A 161 10.90 11.32 -14.30
N VAL A 162 11.00 11.94 -15.47
CA VAL A 162 12.27 12.13 -16.18
C VAL A 162 12.58 13.62 -16.14
N PHE A 163 13.81 13.97 -15.83
CA PHE A 163 14.25 15.35 -15.83
C PHE A 163 15.56 15.49 -16.60
N ASN A 164 15.60 16.59 -17.35
CA ASN A 164 16.78 17.10 -18.04
C ASN A 164 17.03 18.49 -17.45
N PRO A 165 18.24 18.78 -16.95
CA PRO A 165 18.55 20.07 -16.34
C PRO A 165 18.44 21.26 -17.30
#